data_AF-A0A3D2Z382-F1
#
_entry.id   AF-A0A3D2Z382-F1
#
_cell.length_a   1.000
_cell.length_b   1.000
_cell.length_c   1.000
_cell.angle_alpha   90.00
_cell.angle_beta   90.00
_cell.angle_gamma   90.00
#
_symmetry.space_group_name_H-M   'P 1'
#
loop_
_entity.id
_entity.type
_entity.pdbx_description
1 polymer ?
#
loop_
_entity_poly.entity_id
_entity_poly.type
_entity_poly.pdbx_seq_one_letter_code
_entity_poly.pdbx_strand_id
1 'polypeptide(L)'
;MIALIQSPWRWMPALALLVFVSYWQTLDQGFHFDDDNTIVHNPAIRQPVQWLDLWSDPEAFSRTPGAGMYRPLLLSTFAINHAWSGDRGWSWHLVNLALHAWVSILAVQLARRLRCRRFRLCARDCSSLCIRSALNL
;
A
#
# COMPACT_ATOMS: atom_id res chain seq x y z
N MET A 1 -29.60 7.52 1.03
CA MET A 1 -28.46 6.71 0.53
C MET A 1 -27.15 7.49 0.37
N ILE A 2 -27.12 8.68 -0.25
CA ILE A 2 -25.86 9.43 -0.52
C ILE A 2 -25.12 9.87 0.76
N ALA A 3 -25.84 10.19 1.85
CA ALA A 3 -25.24 10.58 3.13
C ALA A 3 -24.54 9.42 3.90
N LEU A 4 -24.91 8.16 3.63
CA LEU A 4 -24.26 6.99 4.24
C LEU A 4 -22.82 6.81 3.73
N ILE A 5 -22.60 7.17 2.46
CA ILE A 5 -21.28 7.10 1.81
C ILE A 5 -20.39 8.23 2.30
N GLN A 6 -20.92 9.41 2.64
CA GLN A 6 -20.12 10.58 3.06
C GLN A 6 -19.18 10.29 4.24
N SER A 7 -19.62 9.53 5.24
CA SER A 7 -18.80 9.21 6.42
C SER A 7 -17.76 8.11 6.14
N PRO A 8 -16.44 8.38 6.28
CA PRO A 8 -15.39 7.38 6.08
C PRO A 8 -15.57 6.12 6.95
N TRP A 9 -16.00 6.32 8.19
CA TRP A 9 -16.10 5.30 9.22
C TRP A 9 -17.10 4.18 8.94
N ARG A 10 -18.08 4.42 8.06
CA ARG A 10 -19.15 3.43 7.79
C ARG A 10 -18.74 2.32 6.83
N TRP A 11 -17.85 2.60 5.87
CA TRP A 11 -17.44 1.64 4.85
C TRP A 11 -16.01 1.12 5.06
N MET A 12 -15.17 1.83 5.83
CA MET A 12 -13.81 1.39 6.15
C MET A 12 -13.77 0.00 6.79
N PRO A 13 -14.58 -0.31 7.83
CA PRO A 13 -14.56 -1.64 8.45
C PRO A 13 -15.03 -2.73 7.49
N ALA A 14 -16.06 -2.46 6.70
CA ALA A 14 -16.58 -3.41 5.70
C ALA A 14 -15.53 -3.72 4.63
N LEU A 15 -14.79 -2.70 4.16
CA LEU A 15 -13.72 -2.89 3.19
C LEU A 15 -12.53 -3.65 3.79
N ALA A 16 -12.13 -3.32 5.01
CA ALA A 16 -11.08 -4.04 5.72
C ALA A 16 -11.46 -5.52 5.94
N LEU A 17 -12.72 -5.78 6.31
CA LEU A 17 -13.24 -7.14 6.46
C LEU A 17 -13.27 -7.90 5.13
N LEU A 18 -13.69 -7.24 4.05
CA LEU A 18 -13.68 -7.84 2.71
C LEU A 18 -12.27 -8.25 2.29
N VAL A 19 -11.29 -7.37 2.52
CA VAL A 19 -9.88 -7.66 2.28
C VAL A 19 -9.44 -8.86 3.12
N PHE A 20 -9.73 -8.86 4.43
CA PHE A 20 -9.36 -9.96 5.32
C PHE A 20 -9.94 -11.29 4.84
N VAL A 21 -11.24 -11.37 4.60
CA VAL A 21 -11.91 -12.60 4.14
C VAL A 21 -11.40 -13.08 2.78
N SER A 22 -10.93 -12.17 1.92
CA SER A 22 -10.37 -12.55 0.61
C SER A 22 -8.98 -13.19 0.71
N TYR A 23 -8.23 -12.88 1.77
CA TYR A 23 -6.80 -13.24 1.88
C TYR A 23 -6.41 -13.99 3.16
N TRP A 24 -7.34 -14.26 4.09
CA TRP A 24 -6.99 -14.88 5.38
C TRP A 24 -6.30 -16.25 5.23
N GLN A 25 -6.64 -17.02 4.19
CA GLN A 25 -6.00 -18.32 3.90
C GLN A 25 -4.51 -18.20 3.56
N THR A 26 -4.02 -17.00 3.22
CA THR A 26 -2.59 -16.76 3.00
C THR A 26 -1.79 -16.77 4.30
N LEU A 27 -2.42 -16.59 5.46
CA LEU A 27 -1.72 -16.54 6.74
C LEU A 27 -1.04 -17.87 7.11
N ASP A 28 -1.56 -18.98 6.60
CA ASP A 28 -1.00 -20.32 6.82
C ASP A 28 -0.03 -20.76 5.72
N GLN A 29 0.27 -19.87 4.76
CA GLN A 29 1.19 -20.16 3.66
C GLN A 29 2.63 -19.74 4.01
N GLY A 30 3.58 -20.37 3.34
CA GLY A 30 5.00 -20.04 3.40
C GLY A 30 5.47 -19.08 2.30
N PHE A 31 6.78 -18.84 2.28
CA PHE A 31 7.46 -18.05 1.25
C PHE A 31 7.53 -18.78 -0.08
N HIS A 32 7.37 -18.05 -1.18
CA HIS A 32 7.40 -18.61 -2.54
C HIS A 32 8.13 -17.68 -3.52
N PHE A 33 8.63 -18.23 -4.62
CA PHE A 33 9.27 -17.48 -5.71
C PHE A 33 10.46 -16.62 -5.26
N ASP A 34 10.38 -15.30 -5.46
CA ASP A 34 11.43 -14.33 -5.18
C ASP A 34 11.64 -14.11 -3.67
N ASP A 35 10.70 -14.53 -2.82
CA ASP A 35 10.87 -14.51 -1.37
C ASP A 35 12.09 -15.34 -0.92
N ASP A 36 12.45 -16.40 -1.66
CA ASP A 36 13.61 -17.23 -1.32
C ASP A 36 14.90 -16.40 -1.26
N ASN A 37 15.14 -15.61 -2.31
CA ASN A 37 16.39 -14.86 -2.46
C ASN A 37 16.35 -13.50 -1.77
N THR A 38 15.16 -12.94 -1.58
CA THR A 38 14.98 -11.57 -1.05
C THR A 38 14.64 -11.54 0.43
N ILE A 39 14.06 -12.62 0.97
CA ILE A 39 13.68 -12.78 2.37
C ILE A 39 14.44 -13.95 2.98
N VAL A 40 14.11 -15.20 2.63
CA VAL A 40 14.51 -16.42 3.35
C VAL A 40 16.02 -16.60 3.43
N HIS A 41 16.73 -16.28 2.34
CA HIS A 41 18.18 -16.46 2.26
C HIS A 41 18.92 -15.13 2.04
N ASN A 42 18.26 -13.98 2.24
CA ASN A 42 18.91 -12.68 2.13
C ASN A 42 19.66 -12.34 3.43
N PRO A 43 21.00 -12.22 3.43
CA PRO A 43 21.77 -11.87 4.61
C PRO A 43 21.58 -10.40 5.04
N ALA A 44 21.22 -9.49 4.12
CA ALA A 44 21.16 -8.05 4.41
C ALA A 44 20.08 -7.68 5.44
N ILE A 45 19.01 -8.48 5.55
CA ILE A 45 17.91 -8.25 6.50
C ILE A 45 18.07 -9.02 7.82
N ARG A 46 19.16 -9.77 7.99
CA ARG A 46 19.44 -10.57 9.19
C ARG A 46 20.12 -9.72 10.25
N GLN A 47 19.89 -10.06 11.51
CA GLN A 47 20.44 -9.31 12.64
C GLN A 47 21.89 -9.72 12.92
N PRO A 48 22.80 -8.77 13.19
CA PRO A 48 22.60 -7.31 13.22
C PRO A 48 22.51 -6.69 11.82
N VAL A 49 21.52 -5.81 11.60
CA VAL A 49 21.28 -5.17 10.30
C VAL A 49 22.21 -3.99 10.08
N GLN A 50 22.91 -3.98 8.94
CA GLN A 50 23.68 -2.83 8.47
C GLN A 50 22.77 -1.85 7.73
N TRP A 51 22.16 -0.94 8.48
CA TRP A 51 21.13 -0.04 7.94
C TRP A 51 21.63 0.84 6.79
N LEU A 52 22.88 1.26 6.80
CA LEU A 52 23.42 2.08 5.72
C LEU A 52 23.44 1.31 4.40
N ASP A 53 23.85 0.05 4.43
CA ASP A 53 23.93 -0.83 3.25
C ASP A 53 22.55 -1.00 2.60
N LEU A 54 21.48 -1.13 3.39
CA LEU A 54 20.12 -1.21 2.85
C LEU A 54 19.73 0.03 2.03
N TRP A 55 20.35 1.18 2.30
CA TRP A 55 20.06 2.47 1.66
C TRP A 55 21.10 2.89 0.61
N SER A 56 22.27 2.26 0.58
CA SER A 56 23.36 2.57 -0.35
C SER A 56 23.69 1.47 -1.36
N ASP A 57 23.43 0.20 -1.04
CA ASP A 57 23.81 -0.95 -1.87
C ASP A 57 22.58 -1.61 -2.52
N PRO A 58 22.40 -1.51 -3.85
CA PRO A 58 21.34 -2.21 -4.58
C PRO A 58 21.44 -3.75 -4.52
N GLU A 59 22.62 -4.31 -4.30
CA GLU A 59 22.82 -5.77 -4.19
C GLU A 59 22.25 -6.31 -2.87
N ALA A 60 22.02 -5.46 -1.86
CA ALA A 60 21.36 -5.85 -0.61
C ALA A 60 19.94 -6.42 -0.82
N PHE A 61 19.34 -6.22 -1.99
CA PHE A 61 18.00 -6.71 -2.30
C PHE A 61 17.89 -8.23 -2.43
N SER A 62 18.91 -8.88 -2.98
CA SER A 62 18.85 -10.28 -3.36
C SER A 62 20.17 -10.96 -3.06
N ARG A 63 20.12 -12.20 -2.55
CA ARG A 63 21.35 -13.02 -2.43
C ARG A 63 21.95 -13.40 -3.79
N THR A 64 21.18 -13.30 -4.87
CA THR A 64 21.60 -13.72 -6.21
C THR A 64 22.43 -12.62 -6.85
N PRO A 65 23.71 -12.86 -7.17
CA PRO A 65 24.58 -11.84 -7.76
C PRO A 65 24.02 -11.29 -9.07
N GLY A 66 24.01 -9.96 -9.21
CA GLY A 66 23.52 -9.28 -10.41
C GLY A 66 21.99 -9.21 -10.52
N ALA A 67 21.27 -9.63 -9.48
CA ALA A 67 19.82 -9.44 -9.32
C ALA A 67 19.49 -8.29 -8.35
N GLY A 68 20.42 -7.34 -8.16
CA GLY A 68 20.24 -6.17 -7.31
C GLY A 68 19.11 -5.25 -7.78
N MET A 69 18.38 -4.66 -6.82
CA MET A 69 17.35 -3.65 -7.07
C MET A 69 17.34 -2.63 -5.94
N TYR A 70 17.28 -1.35 -6.27
CA TYR A 70 17.22 -0.30 -5.25
C TYR A 70 15.83 -0.22 -4.60
N ARG A 71 15.64 -0.92 -3.47
CA ARG A 71 14.36 -0.98 -2.71
C ARG A 71 14.58 -0.77 -1.21
N PRO A 72 15.20 0.35 -0.79
CA PRO A 72 15.66 0.55 0.59
C PRO A 72 14.56 0.53 1.62
N LEU A 73 13.40 1.14 1.32
CA LEU A 73 12.25 1.16 2.21
C LEU A 73 11.67 -0.24 2.41
N LEU A 74 11.61 -1.04 1.34
CA LEU A 74 11.14 -2.43 1.41
C LEU A 74 12.07 -3.27 2.30
N LEU A 75 13.38 -3.22 2.04
CA LEU A 75 14.36 -3.96 2.84
C LEU A 75 14.36 -3.52 4.30
N SER A 76 14.18 -2.23 4.57
CA SER A 76 14.02 -1.72 5.93
C SER A 76 12.80 -2.34 6.62
N THR A 77 11.65 -2.43 5.93
CA THR A 77 10.47 -3.09 6.50
C THR A 77 10.67 -4.60 6.69
N PHE A 78 11.41 -5.26 5.80
CA PHE A 78 11.74 -6.68 5.90
C PHE A 78 12.68 -6.96 7.08
N ALA A 79 13.70 -6.14 7.27
CA ALA A 79 14.61 -6.20 8.42
C ALA A 79 13.86 -6.08 9.75
N ILE A 80 12.90 -5.14 9.85
CA ILE A 80 12.05 -4.97 11.04
C ILE A 80 11.13 -6.18 11.25
N ASN A 81 10.47 -6.67 10.19
CA ASN A 81 9.54 -7.79 10.31
C ASN A 81 10.26 -9.10 10.67
N HIS A 82 11.43 -9.31 10.07
CA HIS A 82 12.33 -10.41 10.40
C HIS A 82 12.80 -10.32 11.86
N ALA A 83 13.14 -9.12 12.37
CA ALA A 83 13.49 -8.94 13.78
C ALA A 83 12.34 -9.30 14.75
N TRP A 84 11.08 -9.10 14.32
CA TRP A 84 9.91 -9.40 15.14
C TRP A 84 9.59 -10.90 15.21
N SER A 85 9.68 -11.60 14.07
CA SER A 85 9.07 -12.93 13.92
C SER A 85 9.92 -13.95 13.15
N GLY A 86 11.11 -13.55 12.66
CA GLY A 86 11.98 -14.38 11.82
C GLY A 86 11.29 -14.80 10.53
N ASP A 87 11.48 -16.05 10.14
CA ASP A 87 10.92 -16.65 8.92
C ASP A 87 9.51 -17.25 9.13
N ARG A 88 8.74 -16.76 10.10
CA ARG A 88 7.37 -17.24 10.34
C ARG A 88 6.39 -16.58 9.36
N GLY A 89 6.07 -17.23 8.24
CA GLY A 89 5.24 -16.68 7.15
C GLY A 89 3.97 -15.93 7.55
N TRP A 90 3.27 -16.37 8.61
CA TRP A 90 2.05 -15.73 9.08
C TRP A 90 2.20 -14.23 9.37
N SER A 91 3.34 -13.78 9.92
CA SER A 91 3.55 -12.37 10.26
C SER A 91 3.76 -11.52 9.02
N TRP A 92 4.47 -12.04 8.03
CA TRP A 92 4.70 -11.42 6.72
C TRP A 92 3.39 -11.25 5.97
N HIS A 93 2.57 -12.30 5.92
CA HIS A 93 1.25 -12.23 5.31
C HIS A 93 0.31 -11.31 6.08
N LEU A 94 0.37 -11.29 7.42
CA LEU A 94 -0.43 -10.36 8.24
C LEU A 94 -0.08 -8.89 7.97
N VAL A 95 1.22 -8.56 7.91
CA VAL A 95 1.67 -7.19 7.59
C VAL A 95 1.23 -6.79 6.18
N ASN A 96 1.40 -7.68 5.19
CA ASN A 96 0.92 -7.43 3.82
C ASN A 96 -0.59 -7.24 3.76
N LEU A 97 -1.36 -8.04 4.50
CA LEU A 97 -2.81 -7.93 4.58
C LEU A 97 -3.26 -6.60 5.20
N ALA A 98 -2.60 -6.17 6.28
CA ALA A 98 -2.85 -4.88 6.92
C ALA A 98 -2.55 -3.71 5.98
N LEU A 99 -1.40 -3.75 5.29
CA LEU A 99 -1.04 -2.75 4.28
C LEU A 99 -2.03 -2.74 3.11
N HIS A 100 -2.47 -3.89 2.63
CA HIS A 100 -3.44 -3.99 1.55
C HIS A 100 -4.79 -3.38 1.94
N ALA A 101 -5.28 -3.66 3.15
CA ALA A 101 -6.49 -3.03 3.68
C ALA A 101 -6.33 -1.50 3.77
N TRP A 102 -5.19 -1.03 4.29
CA TRP A 102 -4.88 0.39 4.41
C TRP A 102 -4.87 1.09 3.05
N VAL A 103 -4.11 0.57 2.08
CA VAL A 103 -3.98 1.15 0.73
C VAL A 103 -5.32 1.13 0.01
N SER A 104 -6.11 0.06 0.15
CA SER A 104 -7.46 -0.03 -0.44
C SER A 104 -8.39 1.05 0.09
N ILE A 105 -8.36 1.29 1.41
CA ILE A 105 -9.10 2.40 2.04
C ILE A 105 -8.63 3.75 1.48
N LEU A 106 -7.33 4.00 1.42
CA LEU A 106 -6.78 5.25 0.88
C LEU A 106 -7.16 5.46 -0.59
N ALA A 107 -7.13 4.40 -1.40
CA ALA A 107 -7.52 4.46 -2.81
C ALA A 107 -8.99 4.87 -2.98
N VAL A 108 -9.90 4.29 -2.19
CA VAL A 108 -11.32 4.70 -2.18
C VAL A 108 -11.47 6.16 -1.74
N GLN A 109 -10.74 6.60 -0.72
CA GLN A 109 -10.76 8.00 -0.29
C GLN A 109 -10.27 8.95 -1.39
N LEU A 110 -9.17 8.60 -2.05
CA LEU A 110 -8.62 9.39 -3.15
C LEU A 110 -9.61 9.49 -4.32
N ALA A 111 -10.18 8.36 -4.76
CA ALA A 111 -11.18 8.31 -5.82
C ALA A 111 -12.42 9.17 -5.49
N ARG A 112 -12.83 9.23 -4.22
CA ARG A 112 -13.91 10.10 -3.77
C ARG A 112 -13.54 11.57 -3.81
N ARG A 113 -12.34 11.94 -3.35
CA ARG A 113 -11.86 13.33 -3.40
C ARG A 113 -11.74 13.82 -4.85
N LEU A 114 -11.27 12.98 -5.76
CA LEU A 114 -11.15 13.30 -7.19
C LEU A 114 -12.53 13.49 -7.85
N ARG A 115 -13.51 12.62 -7.57
CA ARG A 115 -14.90 12.79 -8.05
C ARG A 115 -15.55 14.08 -7.55
N CYS A 116 -15.38 14.39 -6.26
CA CYS A 116 -15.91 15.63 -5.68
C CYS A 116 -15.25 16.89 -6.27
N ARG A 117 -13.96 16.84 -6.63
CA ARG A 117 -13.28 17.95 -7.32
C ARG A 117 -13.81 18.15 -8.74
N ARG A 118 -13.96 17.07 -9.52
CA ARG A 118 -14.50 17.14 -10.89
C ARG A 118 -15.90 17.76 -10.93
N PHE A 119 -16.79 17.34 -10.01
CA PHE A 119 -18.15 17.89 -9.95
C PHE A 119 -18.16 19.39 -9.61
N ARG A 120 -17.31 19.84 -8.68
CA ARG A 120 -17.18 21.28 -8.34
C ARG A 120 -16.59 22.11 -9.48
N LEU A 121 -15.63 21.57 -10.24
CA LEU A 121 -15.07 22.27 -11.40
C LEU A 121 -16.12 22.43 -12.50
N CYS A 122 -16.85 21.37 -12.83
CA CYS A 122 -17.92 21.43 -13.83
C CYS A 122 -19.07 22.38 -13.39
N ALA A 123 -19.44 22.37 -12.11
CA ALA A 123 -20.43 23.30 -11.58
C ALA A 123 -19.95 24.77 -11.63
N ARG A 124 -18.67 25.03 -11.33
CA ARG A 124 -18.07 26.36 -11.46
C ARG A 124 -18.03 26.83 -12.91
N ASP A 125 -17.59 25.98 -13.84
CA ASP A 125 -17.53 26.33 -15.27
C ASP A 125 -18.93 26.59 -15.85
N CYS A 126 -19.94 25.78 -15.49
CA CYS A 126 -21.31 26.01 -15.95
C CYS A 126 -21.87 27.34 -15.39
N SER A 127 -21.55 27.69 -14.14
CA SER A 127 -21.97 28.97 -13.56
C SER A 127 -21.27 30.18 -14.19
N SER A 128 -19.98 30.07 -14.54
CA SER A 128 -19.23 31.16 -15.17
C SER A 128 -19.61 31.37 -16.63
N LEU A 129 -19.95 30.30 -17.36
CA LEU A 129 -20.51 30.35 -18.72
C LEU A 129 -21.92 30.96 -18.73
N CYS A 130 -22.78 30.60 -17.76
CA CYS A 130 -24.13 31.15 -17.66
C CYS A 130 -24.13 32.65 -17.29
N ILE A 131 -23.22 33.09 -16.41
CA ILE A 131 -23.05 34.50 -16.05
C ILE A 131 -22.50 35.31 -17.22
N ARG A 132 -21.54 34.79 -17.99
CA ARG A 132 -21.01 35.49 -19.18
C ARG A 132 -22.04 35.62 -20.30
N SER A 133 -22.95 34.67 -20.46
CA SER A 133 -24.04 34.78 -21.44
C SER A 133 -25.13 35.77 -21.02
N ALA A 134 -25.31 36.00 -19.71
CA ALA A 134 -26.30 36.95 -19.19
C ALA A 134 -25.81 38.41 -19.17
N LEU A 135 -24.50 38.64 -19.29
CA LEU A 135 -23.86 39.97 -19.28
C LEU A 135 -23.47 40.47 -20.69
N ASN A 136 -23.77 39.71 -21.75
CA ASN A 136 -23.62 40.12 -23.15
C ASN A 136 -24.96 40.59 -23.75
N LEU A 137 -25.71 41.40 -22.98
CA LEU A 137 -26.76 42.29 -23.47
C LEU A 137 -26.31 43.73 -23.22
#